data_AF-A0A921LS41-F1
#
_entry.id   AF-A0A921LS41-F1
#
_cell.length_a   1.000
_cell.length_b   1.000
_cell.length_c   1.000
_cell.angle_alpha   90.00
_cell.angle_beta   90.00
_cell.angle_gamma   90.00
#
_symmetry.space_group_name_H-M   'P 1'
#
loop_
_entity.id
_entity.type
_entity.pdbx_description
1 polymer ?
#
loop_
_entity_poly.entity_id
_entity_poly.type
_entity_poly.pdbx_seq_one_letter_code
_entity_poly.pdbx_strand_id
1 'polypeptide(L)'
;MKCPVCKDVTLLMSEKNGVEIDYCPECRGIWLDRGELDKIVERARDARDGYRKDDRHRAEEQRYDDRRYDERKRYDDSYYKKHKKKSPMSALGDIMEIFGGD
;
A
#
# COMPACT_ATOMS: atom_id res chain seq x y z
N MET A 1 37.23 -16.16 10.51
CA MET A 1 36.93 -17.15 11.58
C MET A 1 36.45 -18.48 10.99
N LYS A 2 36.42 -19.59 11.74
CA LYS A 2 35.85 -20.87 11.25
C LYS A 2 34.35 -20.92 11.49
N CYS A 3 33.62 -21.52 10.56
CA CYS A 3 32.20 -21.80 10.75
C CYS A 3 32.04 -22.87 11.85
N PRO A 4 31.19 -22.67 12.86
CA PRO A 4 30.96 -23.70 13.88
C PRO A 4 29.92 -24.74 13.46
N VAL A 5 29.27 -24.56 12.30
CA VAL A 5 28.33 -25.53 11.72
C VAL A 5 29.03 -26.41 10.68
N CYS A 6 29.86 -25.82 9.82
CA CYS A 6 30.59 -26.56 8.79
C CYS A 6 32.01 -26.87 9.27
N LYS A 7 32.44 -28.13 9.15
CA LYS A 7 33.81 -28.50 9.51
C LYS A 7 34.80 -27.88 8.54
N ASP A 8 35.85 -27.26 9.07
CA ASP A 8 36.98 -26.69 8.34
C ASP A 8 36.69 -25.57 7.33
N VAL A 9 35.45 -25.08 7.26
CA VAL A 9 35.11 -23.93 6.38
C VAL A 9 35.49 -22.61 7.05
N THR A 10 36.22 -21.78 6.33
CA THR A 10 36.53 -20.41 6.74
C THR A 10 35.39 -19.48 6.33
N LEU A 11 34.91 -18.69 7.27
CA LEU A 11 33.95 -17.63 7.03
C LEU A 11 34.58 -16.54 6.17
N LEU A 12 33.82 -16.04 5.21
CA LEU A 12 34.21 -14.97 4.31
C LEU A 12 33.60 -13.65 4.81
N MET A 13 34.45 -12.64 4.92
CA MET A 13 34.04 -11.31 5.31
C MET A 13 33.41 -10.59 4.10
N SER A 14 32.30 -9.90 4.34
CA SER A 14 31.60 -9.09 3.36
C SER A 14 30.99 -7.87 4.04
N GLU A 15 30.85 -6.76 3.30
CA GLU A 15 30.12 -5.60 3.80
C GLU A 15 28.75 -5.56 3.13
N LYS A 16 27.68 -5.46 3.93
CA LYS A 16 26.32 -5.32 3.44
C LYS A 16 25.62 -4.18 4.15
N ASN A 17 25.17 -3.20 3.36
CA ASN A 17 24.51 -2.01 3.88
C ASN A 17 25.34 -1.36 5.01
N GLY A 18 26.64 -1.15 4.82
CA GLY A 18 27.50 -0.53 5.83
C GLY A 18 27.64 -1.31 7.14
N VAL A 19 27.36 -2.61 7.12
CA VAL A 19 27.59 -3.54 8.23
C VAL A 19 28.50 -4.66 7.73
N GLU A 20 29.60 -4.87 8.42
CA GLU A 20 30.49 -6.00 8.18
C GLU A 20 29.80 -7.29 8.65
N ILE A 21 29.87 -8.32 7.83
CA ILE A 21 29.24 -9.62 8.07
C ILE A 21 30.22 -10.73 7.69
N ASP A 22 30.24 -11.78 8.50
CA ASP A 22 30.96 -13.01 8.18
C ASP A 22 29.98 -14.08 7.70
N TYR A 23 30.09 -14.53 6.45
CA TYR A 23 29.20 -15.54 5.90
C TYR A 23 29.92 -16.84 5.54
N CYS A 24 29.22 -17.96 5.71
CA CYS A 24 29.72 -19.27 5.30
C CYS A 24 29.27 -19.57 3.86
N PRO A 25 30.19 -19.86 2.91
CA PRO A 25 29.80 -20.19 1.53
C PRO A 25 29.09 -21.55 1.41
N GLU A 26 29.26 -22.46 2.38
CA GLU A 26 28.64 -23.80 2.32
C GLU A 26 27.23 -23.82 2.92
N CYS A 27 27.07 -23.45 4.20
CA CYS A 27 25.75 -23.48 4.86
C CYS A 27 24.96 -22.18 4.70
N ARG A 28 25.56 -21.11 4.16
CA ARG A 28 24.97 -19.76 4.06
C ARG A 28 24.62 -19.13 5.41
N GLY A 29 25.22 -19.62 6.50
CA GLY A 29 25.09 -19.02 7.83
C GLY A 29 25.80 -17.66 7.90
N ILE A 30 25.22 -16.73 8.65
CA ILE A 30 25.76 -15.38 8.87
C ILE A 30 26.16 -15.25 10.34
N TRP A 31 27.35 -14.72 10.57
CA TRP A 31 27.95 -14.46 11.87
C TRP A 31 28.16 -12.96 12.01
N LEU A 32 27.74 -12.43 13.15
CA LEU A 32 27.72 -11.01 13.45
C LEU A 32 28.26 -10.80 14.85
N ASP A 33 29.04 -9.73 15.03
CA ASP A 33 29.45 -9.27 16.36
C ASP A 33 28.31 -8.48 17.03
N ARG A 34 28.42 -8.32 18.36
CA ARG A 34 27.39 -7.66 19.17
C ARG A 34 27.04 -6.25 18.65
N GLY A 35 28.04 -5.47 18.24
CA GLY A 35 27.85 -4.10 17.73
C GLY A 35 27.35 -4.01 16.29
N GLU A 36 27.46 -5.09 15.50
CA GLU A 36 26.95 -5.16 14.13
C GLU A 36 25.46 -5.47 14.10
N LEU A 37 25.03 -6.37 15.00
CA LEU A 37 23.63 -6.70 15.17
C LEU A 37 22.79 -5.45 15.50
N ASP A 38 23.28 -4.60 16.41
CA ASP A 38 22.59 -3.36 16.79
C ASP A 38 22.40 -2.43 15.59
N LYS A 39 23.44 -2.26 14.74
CA LYS A 39 23.36 -1.47 13.50
C LYS A 39 22.34 -2.03 12.51
N ILE A 40 22.25 -3.36 12.39
CA ILE A 40 21.27 -4.01 11.51
C ILE A 40 19.85 -3.77 12.02
N VAL A 41 19.63 -3.91 13.33
CA VAL A 41 18.32 -3.73 13.95
C VAL A 41 17.83 -2.29 13.79
N GLU A 42 18.70 -1.31 14.01
CA GLU A 42 18.37 0.11 13.82
C GLU A 42 17.97 0.40 12.38
N ARG A 43 18.80 0.02 11.40
CA ARG A 43 18.48 0.21 9.96
C ARG A 43 17.21 -0.53 9.54
N ALA A 44 16.96 -1.71 10.08
CA ALA A 44 15.74 -2.46 9.79
C ALA A 44 14.48 -1.75 10.34
N ARG A 45 14.59 -1.07 11.49
CA ARG A 45 13.51 -0.23 12.02
C ARG A 45 13.27 0.98 11.15
N ASP A 46 14.33 1.70 10.77
CA ASP A 46 14.22 2.87 9.89
C ASP A 46 13.58 2.51 8.55
N ALA A 47 14.01 1.40 7.94
CA ALA A 47 13.41 0.90 6.71
C ALA A 47 11.91 0.59 6.91
N ARG A 48 11.55 -0.14 7.98
CA ARG A 48 10.15 -0.45 8.29
C ARG A 48 9.30 0.81 8.51
N ASP A 49 9.83 1.80 9.20
CA ASP A 49 9.11 3.04 9.48
C ASP A 49 9.00 3.90 8.23
N GLY A 50 9.98 3.87 7.33
CA GLY A 50 9.88 4.42 5.98
C GLY A 50 8.74 3.80 5.18
N TYR A 51 8.68 2.47 5.11
CA TYR A 51 7.59 1.75 4.42
C TYR A 51 6.21 2.07 5.02
N ARG A 52 6.09 2.07 6.35
CA ARG A 52 4.81 2.40 7.03
C ARG A 52 4.32 3.81 6.74
N LYS A 53 5.22 4.78 6.55
CA LYS A 53 4.87 6.15 6.19
C LYS A 53 4.35 6.22 4.75
N ASP A 54 5.00 5.52 3.81
CA ASP A 54 4.55 5.44 2.41
C ASP A 54 3.14 4.84 2.30
N ASP A 55 2.90 3.70 2.97
CA ASP A 55 1.58 3.04 2.98
C ASP A 55 0.49 3.97 3.51
N ARG A 56 0.79 4.74 4.57
CA ARG A 56 -0.17 5.69 5.14
C ARG A 56 -0.48 6.83 4.17
N HIS A 57 0.54 7.41 3.55
CA HIS A 57 0.37 8.47 2.56
C HIS A 57 -0.47 7.99 1.36
N ARG A 58 -0.16 6.80 0.83
CA ARG A 58 -0.93 6.19 -0.27
C ARG A 58 -2.39 5.95 0.12
N ALA A 59 -2.64 5.45 1.33
CA ALA A 59 -4.01 5.22 1.80
C ALA A 59 -4.78 6.53 2.01
N GLU A 60 -4.12 7.60 2.43
CA GLU A 60 -4.72 8.93 2.55
C GLU A 60 -5.07 9.54 1.20
N GLU A 61 -4.16 9.44 0.22
CA GLU A 61 -4.38 9.90 -1.15
C GLU A 61 -5.58 9.17 -1.80
N GLN A 62 -5.65 7.84 -1.65
CA GLN A 62 -6.80 7.06 -2.12
C GLN A 62 -8.12 7.52 -1.48
N ARG A 63 -8.13 7.77 -0.17
CA ARG A 63 -9.34 8.28 0.53
C ARG A 63 -9.77 9.66 0.03
N TYR A 64 -8.81 10.51 -0.33
CA TYR A 64 -9.10 11.83 -0.90
C TYR A 64 -9.74 11.70 -2.28
N ASP A 65 -9.19 10.86 -3.14
CA ASP A 65 -9.73 10.61 -4.48
C ASP A 65 -11.12 9.97 -4.44
N ASP A 66 -11.35 8.99 -3.56
CA ASP A 66 -12.66 8.37 -3.35
C ASP A 66 -13.71 9.42 -2.92
N ARG A 67 -13.35 10.26 -1.94
CA ARG A 67 -14.24 11.34 -1.47
C ARG A 67 -14.57 12.33 -2.60
N ARG A 68 -13.58 12.67 -3.42
CA ARG A 68 -13.75 13.57 -4.58
C ARG A 68 -14.64 12.95 -5.65
N TYR A 69 -14.50 11.65 -5.90
CA TYR A 69 -15.35 10.92 -6.83
C TYR A 69 -16.80 10.90 -6.36
N ASP A 70 -17.04 10.58 -5.08
CA ASP A 70 -18.37 10.56 -4.47
C ASP A 70 -19.05 11.94 -4.49
N GLU A 71 -18.30 13.01 -4.19
CA GLU A 71 -18.82 14.38 -4.27
C GLU A 71 -19.24 14.75 -5.69
N ARG A 72 -18.40 14.43 -6.69
CA ARG A 72 -18.72 14.67 -8.10
C ARG A 72 -19.97 13.89 -8.52
N LYS A 73 -20.06 12.62 -8.14
CA LYS A 73 -21.22 11.79 -8.43
C LYS A 73 -22.50 12.37 -7.81
N ARG A 74 -22.42 12.88 -6.59
CA ARG A 74 -23.56 13.52 -5.91
C ARG A 74 -24.01 14.79 -6.61
N TYR A 75 -23.08 15.58 -7.14
CA TYR A 75 -23.38 16.76 -7.94
C TYR A 75 -24.09 16.39 -9.25
N ASP A 76 -23.56 15.41 -9.99
CA ASP A 76 -24.13 14.95 -11.25
C ASP A 76 -25.54 14.37 -11.06
N ASP A 77 -25.77 13.58 -10.00
CA ASP A 77 -27.09 13.07 -9.63
C ASP A 77 -28.10 14.19 -9.31
N SER A 78 -27.64 15.21 -8.58
CA SER A 78 -28.46 16.39 -8.24
C SER A 78 -28.84 17.18 -9.50
N TYR A 79 -27.87 17.36 -10.40
CA TYR A 79 -28.07 18.02 -11.69
C TYR A 79 -29.09 17.25 -12.53
N TYR A 80 -28.91 15.94 -12.73
CA TYR A 80 -29.81 15.12 -13.53
C TYR A 80 -31.25 15.14 -12.99
N LYS A 81 -31.45 15.02 -11.67
CA LYS A 81 -32.77 15.10 -11.03
C LYS A 81 -33.43 16.47 -11.23
N LYS A 82 -32.66 17.56 -11.19
CA LYS A 82 -33.17 18.92 -11.40
C LYS A 82 -33.61 19.16 -12.85
N HIS A 83 -32.89 18.59 -13.81
CA HIS A 83 -33.19 18.74 -15.24
C HIS A 83 -34.32 17.81 -15.71
N LYS A 84 -34.49 16.64 -15.09
CA LYS A 84 -35.65 15.75 -15.36
C LYS A 84 -36.98 16.40 -14.96
N LYS A 85 -37.03 17.15 -13.85
CA LYS A 85 -38.23 17.88 -13.38
C LYS A 85 -38.60 19.11 -14.20
N LYS A 86 -37.77 19.52 -15.17
CA LYS A 86 -38.00 20.67 -16.04
C LYS A 86 -38.24 20.30 -17.51
N SER A 87 -38.20 19.00 -17.84
CA SER A 87 -38.47 18.51 -19.19
C SER A 87 -39.97 18.32 -19.41
N PRO A 88 -40.58 18.91 -20.45
CA PRO A 88 -42.00 18.72 -20.77
C PRO A 88 -42.37 17.26 -21.10
N MET A 89 -41.37 16.40 -21.41
CA MET A 89 -41.60 14.96 -21.62
C MET A 89 -41.69 14.13 -20.33
N SER A 90 -41.31 14.68 -19.17
CA SER A 90 -41.47 13.96 -17.90
C SER A 90 -42.94 13.75 -17.50
N ALA A 91 -43.84 14.61 -17.98
CA ALA A 91 -45.29 14.48 -17.79
C ALA A 91 -45.93 13.36 -18.64
N LEU A 92 -45.29 12.94 -19.74
CA LEU A 92 -45.80 11.86 -20.60
C LEU A 92 -45.47 10.47 -20.04
N GLY A 93 -44.42 10.35 -19.23
CA GLY A 93 -44.10 9.11 -18.50
C GLY A 93 -45.14 8.79 -17.42
N ASP A 94 -45.54 9.80 -16.65
CA ASP A 94 -46.57 9.66 -15.59
C ASP A 94 -47.98 9.44 -16.19
N ILE A 95 -48.24 9.91 -17.41
CA ILE A 95 -49.51 9.67 -18.13
C ILE A 95 -49.60 8.21 -18.65
N MET A 96 -48.48 7.57 -18.99
CA MET A 96 -48.48 6.17 -19.45
C MET A 96 -48.68 5.17 -18.30
N GLU A 97 -48.40 5.57 -17.06
CA GLU A 97 -48.71 4.78 -15.85
C GLU A 97 -50.17 4.95 -15.37
N ILE A 98 -50.83 6.08 -15.68
CA ILE A 98 -52.21 6.36 -15.24
C ILE A 98 -53.28 5.74 -16.16
N PHE A 99 -52.98 5.53 -17.45
CA PHE A 99 -53.94 5.01 -18.44
C PHE A 99 -53.62 3.59 -18.97
N GLY A 100 -52.65 2.89 -18.38
CA GLY A 100 -52.22 1.55 -18.81
C GLY A 100 -52.73 0.41 -17.93
N GLY A 101 -54.01 0.45 -17.53
CA GLY A 101 -54.67 -0.60 -16.75
C GLY A 101 -56.00 -0.99 -17.39
N ASP A 102 -55.99 -2.18 -18.01
CA ASP A 102 -57.03 -2.92 -18.76
C ASP A 102 -57.23 -2.57 -20.24
#